data_AF-B7KGW4-F1
#
_entry.id   AF-B7KGW4-F1
#
_cell.length_a   1.000
_cell.length_b   1.000
_cell.length_c   1.000
_cell.angle_alpha   90.00
_cell.angle_beta   90.00
_cell.angle_gamma   90.00
#
_symmetry.space_group_name_H-M   'P 1'
#
loop_
_entity.id
_entity.type
_entity.pdbx_description
1 polymer ?
#
loop_
_entity_poly.entity_id
_entity_poly.type
_entity_poly.pdbx_seq_one_letter_code
_entity_poly.pdbx_strand_id
1 'polypeptide(L)'
;MNILGSTKFDQCVINISLINICNQESYVGTEMRKHYNSWKEETDEAVNNPWRDLHKFIIYVPHPEQKYENVTLEEGLTKGYNIEVEPVKNKAQVPYTIPEGGHFVVVLKQTRLDSDFKIAATGIFIRPLGVLSLDVVIDPEVGEYQPLLIKHPIIRNYPEDWQQKLTLFLNKEIRAEDLPNLVGYVDQSVNRDYRSPSWNEIFLSSKGFAGF
;
A
#
# COMPACT_ATOMS: atom_id res chain seq x y z
N MET A 1 -16.21 -2.11 16.91
CA MET A 1 -15.02 -1.75 16.11
C MET A 1 -15.31 -2.17 14.68
N ASN A 2 -15.26 -1.28 13.70
CA ASN A 2 -15.49 -1.68 12.31
C ASN A 2 -14.18 -2.22 11.73
N ILE A 3 -14.13 -3.53 11.55
CA ILE A 3 -13.01 -4.28 10.94
C ILE A 3 -12.62 -3.61 9.60
N LEU A 4 -11.32 -3.49 9.32
CA LEU A 4 -10.84 -2.92 8.05
C LEU A 4 -11.40 -3.73 6.86
N GLY A 5 -11.90 -3.03 5.84
CA GLY A 5 -12.42 -3.67 4.63
C GLY A 5 -13.86 -4.16 4.75
N SER A 6 -14.48 -4.06 5.94
CA SER A 6 -15.88 -4.43 6.17
C SER A 6 -16.87 -3.53 5.41
N THR A 7 -16.44 -2.34 5.00
CA THR A 7 -17.25 -1.42 4.20
C THR A 7 -16.68 -1.27 2.80
N LYS A 8 -17.55 -0.97 1.84
CA LYS A 8 -17.15 -0.64 0.47
C LYS A 8 -16.23 0.58 0.44
N PHE A 9 -16.43 1.54 1.32
CA PHE A 9 -15.57 2.72 1.44
C PHE A 9 -14.13 2.34 1.82
N ASP A 10 -13.96 1.52 2.87
CA ASP A 10 -12.64 1.01 3.28
C ASP A 10 -11.94 0.32 2.09
N GLN A 11 -12.69 -0.50 1.36
CA GLN A 11 -12.16 -1.22 0.21
C GLN A 11 -11.68 -0.28 -0.88
N CYS A 12 -12.43 0.78 -1.16
CA CYS A 12 -12.06 1.80 -2.14
C CYS A 12 -10.81 2.58 -1.72
N VAL A 13 -10.72 2.98 -0.45
CA VAL A 13 -9.55 3.69 0.07
C VAL A 13 -8.29 2.84 -0.09
N ILE A 14 -8.33 1.57 0.32
CA ILE A 14 -7.15 0.70 0.23
C ILE A 14 -6.79 0.40 -1.24
N ASN A 15 -7.78 0.16 -2.10
CA ASN A 15 -7.55 -0.04 -3.54
C ASN A 15 -6.87 1.17 -4.19
N ILE A 16 -7.37 2.38 -3.93
CA ILE A 16 -6.78 3.61 -4.43
C ILE A 16 -5.40 3.88 -3.83
N SER A 17 -5.20 3.48 -2.58
CA SER A 17 -3.89 3.58 -1.96
C SER A 17 -2.87 2.67 -2.65
N LEU A 18 -3.27 1.43 -2.94
CA LEU A 18 -2.43 0.49 -3.68
C LEU A 18 -2.12 0.97 -5.10
N ILE A 19 -3.09 1.61 -5.78
CA ILE A 19 -2.89 2.27 -7.07
C ILE A 19 -1.81 3.36 -6.99
N ASN A 20 -1.92 4.25 -6.00
CA ASN A 20 -0.98 5.35 -5.84
C ASN A 20 0.42 4.84 -5.48
N ILE A 21 0.53 3.85 -4.60
CA ILE A 21 1.81 3.26 -4.18
C ILE A 21 2.50 2.52 -5.35
N CYS A 22 1.75 1.89 -6.26
CA CYS A 22 2.34 1.16 -7.40
C CYS A 22 2.90 2.08 -8.50
N ASN A 23 2.39 3.30 -8.62
CA ASN A 23 2.77 4.24 -9.67
C ASN A 23 3.87 5.20 -9.20
N GLN A 24 5.05 5.15 -9.80
CA GLN A 24 6.19 5.99 -9.39
C GLN A 24 5.99 7.47 -9.70
N GLU A 25 5.15 7.76 -10.68
CA GLU A 25 4.82 9.13 -11.09
C GLU A 25 3.61 9.68 -10.31
N SER A 26 3.07 8.92 -9.33
CA SER A 26 2.06 9.43 -8.42
C SER A 26 2.64 10.45 -7.45
N TYR A 27 1.76 11.15 -6.73
CA TYR A 27 2.17 12.00 -5.61
C TYR A 27 3.01 11.22 -4.59
N VAL A 28 2.57 10.01 -4.22
CA VAL A 28 3.25 9.13 -3.25
C VAL A 28 4.62 8.69 -3.78
N GLY A 29 4.71 8.30 -5.04
CA GLY A 29 5.99 7.92 -5.66
C GLY A 29 6.99 9.08 -5.71
N THR A 30 6.49 10.29 -5.96
CA THR A 30 7.30 11.52 -5.96
C THR A 30 7.78 11.88 -4.55
N GLU A 31 6.91 11.86 -3.54
CA GLU A 31 7.31 12.13 -2.15
C GLU A 31 8.28 11.04 -1.64
N MET A 32 8.07 9.77 -1.98
CA MET A 32 9.02 8.70 -1.66
C MET A 32 10.41 9.00 -2.20
N ARG A 33 10.51 9.36 -3.49
CA ARG A 33 11.79 9.69 -4.13
C ARG A 33 12.47 10.88 -3.45
N LYS A 34 11.70 11.91 -3.09
CA LYS A 34 12.19 13.09 -2.38
C LYS A 34 12.74 12.73 -0.99
N HIS A 35 11.97 12.02 -0.17
CA HIS A 35 12.40 11.59 1.16
C HIS A 35 13.63 10.67 1.12
N TYR A 36 13.67 9.77 0.14
CA TYR A 36 14.81 8.89 -0.10
C TYR A 36 16.08 9.67 -0.45
N ASN A 37 15.99 10.62 -1.40
CA ASN A 37 17.15 11.42 -1.80
C ASN A 37 17.70 12.23 -0.63
N SER A 38 16.82 12.89 0.15
CA SER A 38 17.24 13.61 1.35
C SER A 38 17.93 12.70 2.37
N TRP A 39 17.42 11.48 2.57
CA TRP A 39 18.07 10.52 3.48
C TRP A 39 19.45 10.06 2.98
N LYS A 40 19.62 9.84 1.67
CA LYS A 40 20.92 9.47 1.09
C LYS A 40 21.94 10.63 1.15
N GLU A 41 21.48 11.86 0.94
CA GLU A 41 22.30 13.07 1.15
C GLU A 41 22.75 13.21 2.61
N GLU A 42 21.89 12.93 3.58
CA GLU A 42 22.24 12.95 5.02
C GLU A 42 23.29 11.89 5.41
N THR A 43 23.36 10.78 4.67
CA THR A 43 24.21 9.62 4.98
C THR A 43 25.46 9.51 4.12
N ASP A 44 25.65 10.41 3.15
CA ASP A 44 26.72 10.36 2.12
C ASP A 44 26.74 9.03 1.34
N GLU A 45 25.57 8.40 1.20
CA GLU A 45 25.40 7.17 0.44
C GLU A 45 24.98 7.46 -1.01
N ALA A 46 25.39 6.60 -1.94
CA ALA A 46 25.00 6.76 -3.35
C ALA A 46 23.48 6.62 -3.54
N VAL A 47 22.89 7.56 -4.29
CA VAL A 47 21.47 7.52 -4.68
C VAL A 47 21.24 6.40 -5.70
N ASN A 48 20.67 5.30 -5.22
CA ASN A 48 20.22 4.16 -6.04
C ASN A 48 18.71 4.20 -6.32
N ASN A 49 18.18 3.16 -6.95
CA ASN A 49 16.73 2.96 -7.09
C ASN A 49 16.06 2.91 -5.69
N PRO A 50 15.15 3.85 -5.35
CA PRO A 50 14.58 3.95 -4.01
C PRO A 50 13.74 2.72 -3.64
N TRP A 51 13.23 1.97 -4.63
CA TRP A 51 12.46 0.74 -4.37
C TRP A 51 13.29 -0.45 -3.89
N ARG A 52 14.62 -0.35 -3.87
CA ARG A 52 15.50 -1.37 -3.28
C ARG A 52 15.62 -1.25 -1.77
N ASP A 53 15.47 -0.04 -1.26
CA ASP A 53 15.54 0.21 0.17
C ASP A 53 14.16 0.06 0.84
N LEU A 54 14.19 -0.35 2.10
CA LEU A 54 12.97 -0.54 2.87
C LEU A 54 12.30 0.80 3.16
N HIS A 55 11.02 0.89 2.81
CA HIS A 55 10.17 2.05 3.08
C HIS A 55 8.98 1.60 3.93
N LYS A 56 8.43 2.54 4.69
CA LYS A 56 7.19 2.38 5.42
C LYS A 56 6.14 3.27 4.77
N PHE A 57 5.04 2.65 4.35
CA PHE A 57 3.85 3.33 3.86
C PHE A 57 2.81 3.37 4.97
N ILE A 58 2.28 4.54 5.27
CA ILE A 58 1.17 4.71 6.20
C ILE A 58 -0.05 5.09 5.38
N ILE A 59 -1.08 4.25 5.41
CA ILE A 59 -2.35 4.49 4.72
C ILE A 59 -3.39 4.91 5.75
N TYR A 60 -3.91 6.12 5.60
CA TYR A 60 -4.99 6.65 6.41
C TYR A 60 -6.33 6.32 5.76
N VAL A 61 -7.21 5.64 6.49
CA VAL A 61 -8.60 5.36 6.13
C VAL A 61 -9.49 6.29 6.95
N PRO A 62 -9.86 7.47 6.39
CA PRO A 62 -10.63 8.47 7.13
C PRO A 62 -12.08 8.03 7.34
N HIS A 63 -12.82 8.75 8.19
CA HIS A 63 -14.27 8.58 8.25
C HIS A 63 -14.91 8.99 6.90
N PRO A 64 -15.94 8.30 6.38
CA PRO A 64 -16.57 8.63 5.09
C PRO A 64 -17.16 10.04 5.02
N GLU A 65 -17.50 10.63 6.17
CA GLU A 65 -18.05 11.99 6.26
C GLU A 65 -16.99 13.07 6.52
N GLN A 66 -15.70 12.71 6.50
CA GLN A 66 -14.60 13.66 6.67
C GLN A 66 -14.63 14.72 5.57
N LYS A 67 -14.38 15.98 5.96
CA LYS A 67 -14.28 17.12 5.04
C LYS A 67 -12.87 17.68 5.04
N TYR A 68 -12.41 18.15 3.88
CA TYR A 68 -11.19 18.93 3.73
C TYR A 68 -11.54 20.35 3.28
N GLU A 69 -10.65 21.30 3.58
CA GLU A 69 -10.93 22.73 3.36
C GLU A 69 -11.08 23.10 1.88
N ASN A 70 -10.25 22.52 1.00
CA ASN A 70 -10.09 22.97 -0.38
C ASN A 70 -10.26 21.87 -1.45
N VAL A 71 -10.62 20.65 -1.02
CA VAL A 71 -10.73 19.48 -1.90
C VAL A 71 -11.80 18.55 -1.36
N THR A 72 -12.47 17.79 -2.22
CA THR A 72 -13.37 16.74 -1.73
C THR A 72 -12.54 15.58 -1.16
N LEU A 73 -13.14 14.81 -0.24
CA LEU A 73 -12.52 13.60 0.30
C LEU A 73 -12.08 12.66 -0.82
N GLU A 74 -12.97 12.40 -1.78
CA GLU A 74 -12.74 11.51 -2.91
C GLU A 74 -11.61 11.98 -3.84
N GLU A 75 -11.51 13.28 -4.09
CA GLU A 75 -10.44 13.85 -4.90
C GLU A 75 -9.09 13.77 -4.17
N GLY A 76 -9.05 14.06 -2.86
CA GLY A 76 -7.86 13.90 -2.04
C GLY A 76 -7.36 12.45 -2.00
N LEU A 77 -8.29 11.50 -1.83
CA LEU A 77 -8.00 10.06 -1.87
C LEU A 77 -7.48 9.63 -3.25
N THR A 78 -8.12 10.08 -4.33
CA THR A 78 -7.67 9.78 -5.70
C THR A 78 -6.23 10.24 -5.93
N LYS A 79 -5.85 11.41 -5.38
CA LYS A 79 -4.49 11.96 -5.45
C LYS A 79 -3.49 11.31 -4.49
N GLY A 80 -3.93 10.41 -3.62
CA GLY A 80 -3.09 9.72 -2.64
C GLY A 80 -2.69 10.57 -1.44
N TYR A 81 -3.43 11.64 -1.11
CA TYR A 81 -3.12 12.53 0.02
C TYR A 81 -3.32 11.87 1.39
N ASN A 82 -3.97 10.71 1.42
CA ASN A 82 -4.15 9.91 2.62
C ASN A 82 -2.98 8.93 2.85
N ILE A 83 -1.86 9.11 2.18
CA ILE A 83 -0.73 8.17 2.22
C ILE A 83 0.54 8.94 2.54
N GLU A 84 1.24 8.49 3.56
CA GLU A 84 2.58 8.95 3.89
C GLU A 84 3.59 7.86 3.57
N VAL A 85 4.81 8.26 3.24
CA VAL A 85 5.91 7.35 2.95
C VAL A 85 7.20 7.87 3.55
N GLU A 86 7.90 7.00 4.27
CA GLU A 86 9.17 7.32 4.91
C GLU A 86 10.19 6.19 4.71
N PRO A 87 11.49 6.50 4.55
CA PRO A 87 12.53 5.49 4.54
C PRO A 87 12.68 4.87 5.94
N VAL A 88 12.85 3.54 6.00
CA VAL A 88 13.08 2.85 7.27
C VAL A 88 14.57 2.91 7.61
N LYS A 89 14.94 3.91 8.41
CA LYS A 89 16.32 4.12 8.87
C LYS A 89 16.81 3.02 9.82
N ASN A 90 15.91 2.39 10.59
CA ASN A 90 16.24 1.29 11.50
C ASN A 90 15.28 0.09 11.33
N LYS A 91 15.76 -1.00 10.73
CA LYS A 91 14.98 -2.22 10.50
C LYS A 91 14.50 -2.89 11.80
N ALA A 92 15.16 -2.68 12.93
CA ALA A 92 14.75 -3.27 14.21
C ALA A 92 13.44 -2.68 14.75
N GLN A 93 12.97 -1.55 14.20
CA GLN A 93 11.68 -0.94 14.57
C GLN A 93 10.51 -1.51 13.77
N VAL A 94 10.75 -2.39 12.80
CA VAL A 94 9.71 -3.01 11.98
C VAL A 94 9.38 -4.38 12.59
N PRO A 95 8.10 -4.64 12.96
CA PRO A 95 7.71 -5.90 13.61
C PRO A 95 7.65 -7.10 12.64
N TYR A 96 8.03 -6.89 11.37
CA TYR A 96 8.01 -7.88 10.31
C TYR A 96 9.41 -8.19 9.81
N THR A 97 9.64 -9.46 9.49
CA THR A 97 10.78 -9.86 8.69
C THR A 97 10.45 -9.62 7.21
N ILE A 98 10.76 -8.43 6.70
CA ILE A 98 10.44 -8.03 5.34
C ILE A 98 11.59 -8.42 4.38
N PRO A 99 11.33 -9.27 3.36
CA PRO A 99 12.33 -9.56 2.32
C PRO A 99 12.71 -8.31 1.52
N GLU A 100 13.90 -8.29 0.94
CA GLU A 100 14.33 -7.21 0.04
C GLU A 100 13.35 -7.06 -1.14
N GLY A 101 12.97 -5.83 -1.50
CA GLY A 101 11.92 -5.54 -2.47
C GLY A 101 10.48 -5.59 -1.92
N GLY A 102 10.32 -5.93 -0.64
CA GLY A 102 9.10 -5.69 0.12
C GLY A 102 9.16 -4.37 0.91
N HIS A 103 8.00 -3.79 1.18
CA HIS A 103 7.88 -2.56 1.97
C HIS A 103 6.93 -2.75 3.14
N PHE A 104 7.19 -2.06 4.25
CA PHE A 104 6.32 -2.11 5.42
C PHE A 104 5.08 -1.26 5.18
N VAL A 105 3.91 -1.76 5.59
CA VAL A 105 2.64 -1.05 5.47
C VAL A 105 1.98 -0.99 6.83
N VAL A 106 1.50 0.20 7.18
CA VAL A 106 0.63 0.44 8.33
C VAL A 106 -0.65 1.06 7.81
N VAL A 107 -1.79 0.47 8.14
CA VAL A 107 -3.10 1.03 7.85
C VAL A 107 -3.69 1.58 9.14
N LEU A 108 -3.99 2.86 9.16
CA LEU A 108 -4.66 3.53 10.26
C LEU A 108 -6.09 3.87 9.85
N LYS A 109 -7.08 3.61 10.71
CA LYS A 109 -8.49 3.87 10.44
C LYS A 109 -9.08 4.80 11.50
N GLN A 110 -9.85 5.75 11.01
CA GLN A 110 -10.70 6.61 11.82
C GLN A 110 -12.11 6.01 11.89
N THR A 111 -12.61 5.75 13.10
CA THR A 111 -13.92 5.06 13.28
C THR A 111 -15.09 6.01 13.50
N ARG A 112 -14.80 7.24 13.95
CA ARG A 112 -15.75 8.33 14.17
C ARG A 112 -15.13 9.64 13.67
N LEU A 113 -15.94 10.59 13.22
CA LEU A 113 -15.49 11.85 12.62
C LEU A 113 -14.47 12.61 13.49
N ASP A 114 -14.69 12.64 14.81
CA ASP A 114 -13.81 13.36 15.76
C ASP A 114 -12.82 12.44 16.49
N SER A 115 -12.61 11.21 16.01
CA SER A 115 -11.68 10.27 16.65
C SER A 115 -10.29 10.30 16.03
N ASP A 116 -9.29 9.96 16.83
CA ASP A 116 -7.95 9.68 16.33
C ASP A 116 -7.93 8.45 15.42
N PHE A 117 -6.96 8.44 14.52
CA PHE A 117 -6.61 7.28 13.72
C PHE A 117 -6.00 6.18 14.59
N LYS A 118 -6.50 4.94 14.44
CA LYS A 118 -6.00 3.76 15.15
C LYS A 118 -5.49 2.72 14.18
N ILE A 119 -4.49 1.92 14.59
CA ILE A 119 -3.98 0.81 13.78
C ILE A 119 -5.12 -0.16 13.48
N ALA A 120 -5.36 -0.38 12.19
CA ALA A 120 -6.38 -1.27 11.66
C ALA A 120 -5.77 -2.47 10.94
N ALA A 121 -4.57 -2.32 10.38
CA ALA A 121 -3.77 -3.42 9.87
C ALA A 121 -2.29 -3.05 9.79
N THR A 122 -1.43 -4.05 9.78
CA THR A 122 -0.02 -3.92 9.41
C THR A 122 0.36 -5.03 8.43
N GLY A 123 1.43 -4.86 7.66
CA GLY A 123 1.87 -5.92 6.77
C GLY A 123 2.90 -5.50 5.75
N ILE A 124 2.87 -6.16 4.60
CA ILE A 124 3.90 -6.03 3.57
C ILE A 124 3.25 -5.64 2.24
N PHE A 125 3.81 -4.62 1.59
CA PHE A 125 3.60 -4.34 0.18
C PHE A 125 4.67 -5.06 -0.65
N ILE A 126 4.23 -5.92 -1.57
CA ILE A 126 5.10 -6.66 -2.48
C ILE A 126 5.01 -5.99 -3.84
N ARG A 127 5.95 -5.08 -4.12
CA ARG A 127 5.88 -4.21 -5.29
C ARG A 127 5.82 -4.96 -6.60
N PRO A 128 6.69 -5.94 -6.93
CA PRO A 128 6.64 -6.56 -8.25
C PRO A 128 5.25 -7.10 -8.61
N LEU A 129 4.53 -7.65 -7.63
CA LEU A 129 3.18 -8.21 -7.80
C LEU A 129 2.06 -7.18 -7.72
N GLY A 130 2.30 -6.00 -7.12
CA GLY A 130 1.24 -5.02 -6.84
C GLY A 130 0.25 -5.53 -5.81
N VAL A 131 0.74 -6.13 -4.72
CA VAL A 131 -0.08 -6.81 -3.70
C VAL A 131 0.23 -6.29 -2.30
N LEU A 132 -0.81 -6.12 -1.48
CA LEU A 132 -0.69 -5.95 -0.03
C LEU A 132 -1.03 -7.27 0.66
N SER A 133 -0.13 -7.74 1.53
CA SER A 133 -0.40 -8.82 2.48
C SER A 133 -0.49 -8.20 3.87
N LEU A 134 -1.70 -8.12 4.42
CA LEU A 134 -2.01 -7.39 5.64
C LEU A 134 -2.51 -8.33 6.74
N ASP A 135 -2.13 -8.09 7.97
CA ASP A 135 -2.76 -8.64 9.17
C ASP A 135 -3.72 -7.60 9.73
N VAL A 136 -5.02 -7.84 9.54
CA VAL A 136 -6.09 -6.93 9.97
C VAL A 136 -6.39 -7.16 11.44
N VAL A 137 -6.43 -6.08 12.22
CA VAL A 137 -6.77 -6.12 13.65
C VAL A 137 -8.28 -6.35 13.79
N ILE A 138 -8.67 -7.48 14.37
CA ILE A 138 -10.07 -7.80 14.70
C ILE A 138 -10.38 -7.34 16.12
N ASP A 139 -9.55 -7.75 17.08
CA ASP A 139 -9.62 -7.33 18.48
C ASP A 139 -8.21 -7.01 19.01
N PRO A 140 -7.88 -5.73 19.26
CA PRO A 140 -6.58 -5.33 19.77
C PRO A 140 -6.35 -5.72 21.23
N GLU A 141 -7.40 -5.86 22.03
CA GLU A 141 -7.29 -6.21 23.47
C GLU A 141 -6.93 -7.69 23.65
N VAL A 142 -7.41 -8.54 22.74
CA VAL A 142 -7.15 -9.99 22.75
C VAL A 142 -5.99 -10.39 21.82
N GLY A 143 -5.51 -9.45 20.98
CA GLY A 143 -4.46 -9.71 19.99
C GLY A 143 -4.93 -10.61 18.85
N GLU A 144 -6.19 -10.44 18.43
CA GLU A 144 -6.79 -11.21 17.33
C GLU A 144 -6.58 -10.50 15.99
N TYR A 145 -5.97 -11.21 15.04
CA TYR A 145 -5.66 -10.72 13.71
C TYR A 145 -6.18 -11.67 12.63
N GLN A 146 -6.57 -11.12 11.48
CA GLN A 146 -6.99 -11.87 10.30
C GLN A 146 -6.12 -11.50 9.10
N PRO A 147 -5.46 -12.48 8.44
CA PRO A 147 -4.67 -12.20 7.25
C PRO A 147 -5.59 -11.85 6.07
N LEU A 148 -5.20 -10.83 5.32
CA LEU A 148 -5.92 -10.32 4.17
C LEU A 148 -4.95 -10.01 3.03
N LEU A 149 -5.23 -10.56 1.84
CA LEU A 149 -4.41 -10.36 0.65
C LEU A 149 -5.15 -9.52 -0.38
N ILE A 150 -4.62 -8.34 -0.68
CA ILE A 150 -5.26 -7.36 -1.57
C ILE A 150 -4.42 -7.20 -2.83
N LYS A 151 -5.02 -7.54 -3.97
CA LYS A 151 -4.42 -7.38 -5.30
C LYS A 151 -4.68 -5.97 -5.82
N HIS A 152 -3.77 -5.47 -6.65
CA HIS A 152 -4.00 -4.24 -7.40
C HIS A 152 -5.30 -4.34 -8.22
N PRO A 153 -6.24 -3.38 -8.10
CA PRO A 153 -7.59 -3.51 -8.65
C PRO A 153 -7.65 -3.50 -10.18
N ILE A 154 -6.61 -2.98 -10.85
CA ILE A 154 -6.54 -2.89 -12.31
C ILE A 154 -5.81 -4.07 -12.95
N ILE A 155 -4.91 -4.75 -12.22
CA ILE A 155 -4.17 -5.89 -12.77
C ILE A 155 -5.13 -7.08 -12.84
N ARG A 156 -5.53 -7.47 -14.05
CA ARG A 156 -6.52 -8.54 -14.27
C ARG A 156 -5.90 -9.93 -14.31
N ASN A 157 -4.74 -10.06 -14.96
CA ASN A 157 -4.15 -11.35 -15.28
C ASN A 157 -2.88 -11.57 -14.45
N TYR A 158 -3.05 -12.19 -13.29
CA TYR A 158 -1.91 -12.72 -12.53
C TYR A 158 -1.53 -14.09 -13.12
N PRO A 159 -0.23 -14.37 -13.36
CA PRO A 159 0.24 -15.70 -13.82
C PRO A 159 -0.20 -16.80 -12.86
N GLU A 160 -0.51 -18.01 -13.33
CA GLU A 160 -1.09 -19.08 -12.48
C GLU A 160 -0.26 -19.41 -11.22
N ASP A 161 1.07 -19.30 -11.30
CA ASP A 161 2.02 -19.62 -10.23
C ASP A 161 2.31 -18.46 -9.25
N TRP A 162 1.63 -17.30 -9.40
CA TRP A 162 1.97 -16.09 -8.65
C TRP A 162 1.85 -16.26 -7.12
N GLN A 163 0.90 -17.05 -6.63
CA GLN A 163 0.72 -17.30 -5.19
C GLN A 163 1.84 -18.15 -4.60
N GLN A 164 2.29 -19.16 -5.35
CA GLN A 164 3.43 -19.98 -4.96
C GLN A 164 4.68 -19.12 -4.88
N LYS A 165 4.93 -18.29 -5.90
CA LYS A 165 6.05 -17.35 -5.91
C LYS A 165 5.99 -16.32 -4.78
N LEU A 166 4.80 -15.79 -4.47
CA LEU A 166 4.61 -14.93 -3.30
C LEU A 166 5.04 -15.64 -2.00
N THR A 167 4.62 -16.89 -1.82
CA THR A 167 4.97 -17.69 -0.62
C THR A 167 6.47 -17.89 -0.53
N LEU A 168 7.11 -18.33 -1.62
CA LEU A 168 8.58 -18.49 -1.69
C LEU A 168 9.31 -17.18 -1.38
N PHE A 169 8.81 -16.05 -1.88
CA PHE A 169 9.38 -14.73 -1.62
C PHE A 169 9.26 -14.33 -0.14
N LEU A 170 8.08 -14.49 0.46
CA LEU A 170 7.85 -14.19 1.88
C LEU A 170 8.74 -15.06 2.80
N ASN A 171 9.01 -16.31 2.39
CA ASN A 171 9.93 -17.21 3.07
C ASN A 171 11.42 -16.95 2.75
N LYS A 172 11.74 -15.95 1.91
CA LYS A 172 13.10 -15.63 1.43
C LYS A 172 13.78 -16.75 0.65
N GLU A 173 13.00 -17.63 0.04
CA GLU A 173 13.49 -18.72 -0.81
C GLU A 173 13.83 -18.22 -2.24
N ILE A 174 13.18 -17.15 -2.68
CA ILE A 174 13.46 -16.44 -3.94
C ILE A 174 13.62 -14.94 -3.70
N ARG A 175 14.24 -14.23 -4.65
CA ARG A 175 14.41 -12.77 -4.59
C ARG A 175 13.25 -12.04 -5.26
N ALA A 176 13.19 -10.73 -5.06
CA ALA A 176 12.16 -9.89 -5.69
C ALA A 176 12.24 -9.93 -7.23
N GLU A 177 13.44 -10.10 -7.81
CA GLU A 177 13.66 -10.19 -9.25
C GLU A 177 13.06 -11.46 -9.88
N ASP A 178 12.85 -12.50 -9.06
CA ASP A 178 12.24 -13.77 -9.50
C ASP A 178 10.69 -13.68 -9.52
N LEU A 179 10.12 -12.62 -8.96
CA LEU A 179 8.68 -12.35 -9.01
C LEU A 179 8.27 -11.77 -10.38
N PRO A 180 7.09 -12.13 -10.91
CA PRO A 180 6.51 -11.46 -12.05
C PRO A 180 6.37 -9.95 -11.79
N ASN A 181 6.92 -9.13 -12.68
CA ASN A 181 6.82 -7.67 -12.60
C ASN A 181 5.48 -7.16 -13.14
N LEU A 182 4.39 -7.45 -12.41
CA LEU A 182 3.04 -7.02 -12.76
C LEU A 182 2.81 -5.53 -12.57
N VAL A 183 3.53 -4.88 -11.66
CA VAL A 183 3.46 -3.42 -11.50
C VAL A 183 3.88 -2.67 -12.76
N GLY A 184 4.68 -3.27 -13.63
CA GLY A 184 4.99 -2.70 -14.95
C GLY A 184 3.77 -2.35 -15.80
N TYR A 185 2.61 -3.00 -15.58
CA TYR A 185 1.36 -2.66 -16.28
C TYR A 185 0.66 -1.39 -15.76
N VAL A 186 0.93 -0.99 -14.51
CA VAL A 186 0.21 0.06 -13.76
C VAL A 186 1.13 1.13 -13.18
N ASP A 187 2.35 1.21 -13.70
CA ASP A 187 3.36 2.19 -13.32
C ASP A 187 3.65 3.09 -14.53
N GLN A 188 3.35 4.39 -14.45
CA GLN A 188 3.46 5.29 -15.61
C GLN A 188 4.90 5.51 -16.06
N SER A 189 5.88 5.25 -15.19
CA SER A 189 7.29 5.30 -15.60
C SER A 189 7.66 4.15 -16.54
N VAL A 190 6.88 3.06 -16.56
CA VAL A 190 7.09 1.86 -17.39
C VAL A 190 6.05 1.77 -18.51
N ASN A 191 4.77 1.91 -18.18
CA ASN A 191 3.65 1.89 -19.10
C ASN A 191 3.06 3.31 -19.25
N ARG A 192 3.49 4.04 -20.28
CA ARG A 192 3.02 5.41 -20.54
C ARG A 192 1.53 5.50 -20.90
N ASP A 193 0.94 4.39 -21.37
CA ASP A 193 -0.48 4.33 -21.70
C ASP A 193 -1.36 4.06 -20.47
N TYR A 194 -0.74 3.78 -19.30
CA TYR A 194 -1.48 3.60 -18.07
C TYR A 194 -2.12 4.92 -17.62
N ARG A 195 -3.43 4.84 -17.38
CA ARG A 195 -4.23 5.90 -16.77
C ARG A 195 -4.67 5.44 -15.39
N SER A 196 -4.32 6.23 -14.37
CA SER A 196 -4.83 6.02 -13.02
C SER A 196 -6.35 6.21 -12.98
N PRO A 197 -7.11 5.26 -12.40
CA PRO A 197 -8.56 5.37 -12.27
C PRO A 197 -8.97 6.42 -11.23
N SER A 198 -10.16 7.00 -11.41
CA SER A 198 -10.79 7.89 -10.44
C SER A 198 -11.47 7.12 -9.30
N TRP A 199 -11.79 7.83 -8.20
CA TRP A 199 -12.62 7.32 -7.11
C TRP A 199 -13.88 6.59 -7.59
N ASN A 200 -14.66 7.20 -8.49
CA ASN A 200 -15.91 6.62 -8.97
C ASN A 200 -15.70 5.30 -9.74
N GLU A 201 -14.64 5.19 -10.54
CA GLU A 201 -14.30 3.96 -11.26
C GLU A 201 -13.96 2.82 -10.30
N ILE A 202 -13.23 3.10 -9.23
CA ILE A 202 -12.90 2.12 -8.19
C ILE A 202 -14.11 1.80 -7.33
N PHE A 203 -14.92 2.80 -6.99
CA PHE A 203 -16.14 2.59 -6.23
C PHE A 203 -17.13 1.70 -7.00
N LEU A 204 -17.29 1.89 -8.31
CA LEU A 204 -18.19 1.05 -9.10
C LEU A 204 -17.66 -0.39 -9.31
N SER A 205 -16.33 -0.57 -9.34
CA SER A 205 -15.71 -1.87 -9.59
C SER A 205 -15.40 -2.71 -8.36
N SER A 206 -15.37 -2.11 -7.16
CA SER A 206 -15.11 -2.82 -5.89
C SER A 206 -16.20 -3.86 -5.59
N LYS A 207 -15.79 -5.13 -5.45
CA LYS A 207 -16.66 -6.29 -5.23
C LYS A 207 -16.41 -7.02 -3.88
N GLY A 208 -15.71 -6.39 -2.94
CA GLY A 208 -15.17 -7.08 -1.75
C GLY A 208 -13.69 -7.40 -1.89
N PHE A 209 -12.98 -7.54 -0.77
CA PHE A 209 -11.66 -8.17 -0.76
C PHE A 209 -11.79 -9.69 -0.67
N ALA A 210 -10.89 -10.40 -1.34
CA ALA A 210 -10.81 -11.85 -1.19
C ALA A 210 -10.31 -12.16 0.23
N GLY A 211 -11.14 -12.82 1.04
CA GLY A 211 -10.79 -13.17 2.43
C GLY A 211 -11.76 -12.68 3.50
N PHE A 212 -13.06 -12.62 3.21
CA PHE A 212 -14.11 -12.65 4.24
C PHE A 212 -14.61 -14.09 4.43
#